data_AF-A0AA87Z4I5-F1
#
_entry.id   AF-A0AA87Z4I5-F1
#
_cell.length_a   1.000
_cell.length_b   1.000
_cell.length_c   1.000
_cell.angle_alpha   90.00
_cell.angle_beta   90.00
_cell.angle_gamma   90.00
#
_symmetry.space_group_name_H-M   'P 1'
#
loop_
_entity.id
_entity.type
_entity.pdbx_description
1 polymer ?
#
loop_
_entity_poly.entity_id
_entity_poly.type
_entity_poly.pdbx_seq_one_letter_code
_entity_poly.pdbx_strand_id
1 'polypeptide(L)'
;MSESMIGHVTHCVRASEIWYTLERLNATQSRARVLQLRSMLQTLKKGSMSIKEYFIKMKNVADLINVACGHIMADDKLLLYILGGLGNEYDSVVVQLTGRQGSVSLEEAQCMLQTQEMRIEHQIAQVTAEVQGNPSANYTNFRRKNNPQYGQANDAIKKTT
;
A
#
# COMPACT_ATOMS: atom_id res chain seq x y z
N MET A 1 25.33 16.78 -23.33
CA MET A 1 25.57 18.20 -23.01
C MET A 1 24.29 18.96 -23.28
N SER A 2 23.71 19.64 -22.30
CA SER A 2 22.54 20.51 -22.53
C SER A 2 22.99 21.79 -23.26
N GLU A 3 22.10 22.40 -24.04
CA GLU A 3 22.39 23.66 -24.77
C GLU A 3 22.89 24.77 -23.83
N SER A 4 22.41 24.79 -22.58
CA SER A 4 22.87 25.71 -21.54
C SER A 4 24.36 25.57 -21.20
N MET A 5 24.93 24.37 -21.32
CA MET A 5 26.36 24.13 -21.06
C MET A 5 27.24 24.68 -22.18
N ILE A 6 26.75 24.63 -23.43
CA ILE A 6 27.49 25.12 -24.60
C ILE A 6 27.67 26.63 -24.51
N GLY A 7 26.63 27.38 -24.15
CA GLY A 7 26.71 28.83 -23.96
C GLY A 7 27.66 29.29 -22.85
N HIS A 8 27.94 28.46 -21.85
CA HIS A 8 28.93 28.78 -20.82
C HIS A 8 30.38 28.51 -21.26
N VAL A 9 30.56 27.58 -22.20
CA VAL A 9 31.87 27.15 -22.69
C VAL A 9 32.37 28.05 -23.83
N THR A 10 31.48 28.69 -24.59
CA THR A 10 31.83 29.59 -25.71
C THR A 10 32.66 30.81 -25.30
N HIS A 11 32.64 31.20 -24.02
CA HIS A 11 33.43 32.32 -23.47
C HIS A 11 34.82 31.89 -22.97
N CYS A 12 35.13 30.59 -22.95
CA CYS A 12 36.43 30.07 -22.51
C CYS A 12 37.42 30.07 -23.68
N VAL A 13 38.65 30.52 -23.43
CA VAL A 13 39.69 30.64 -24.48
C VAL A 13 40.67 29.47 -24.41
N ARG A 14 40.90 28.91 -23.22
CA ARG A 14 41.84 27.81 -23.01
C ARG A 14 41.12 26.49 -22.74
N ALA A 15 41.68 25.39 -23.23
CA ALA A 15 41.15 24.04 -23.00
C ALA A 15 41.01 23.69 -21.51
N SER A 16 41.90 24.21 -20.65
CA SER A 16 41.83 24.05 -19.20
C SER A 16 40.63 24.76 -18.56
N GLU A 17 40.25 25.93 -19.07
CA GLU A 17 39.08 26.70 -18.58
C GLU A 17 37.77 26.04 -19.01
N ILE A 18 37.75 25.49 -20.22
CA ILE A 18 36.63 24.69 -20.74
C ILE A 18 36.40 23.47 -19.83
N TRP A 19 37.47 22.70 -19.56
CA TRP A 19 37.38 21.51 -18.72
C TRP A 19 36.89 21.84 -17.30
N TYR A 20 37.46 22.86 -16.67
CA TYR A 20 37.05 23.29 -15.33
C TYR A 20 35.60 23.74 -15.28
N THR A 21 35.14 24.51 -16.28
CA THR A 21 33.76 24.98 -16.36
C THR A 21 32.80 23.80 -16.56
N LEU A 22 33.16 22.86 -17.43
CA LEU A 22 32.39 21.65 -17.69
C LEU A 22 32.28 20.78 -16.43
N GLU A 23 33.41 20.54 -15.76
CA GLU A 23 33.49 19.77 -14.52
C GLU A 23 32.61 20.40 -13.43
N ARG A 24 32.70 21.71 -13.24
CA ARG A 24 31.89 22.46 -12.28
C ARG A 24 30.39 22.37 -12.58
N LEU A 25 30.00 22.54 -13.84
CA LEU A 25 28.59 22.44 -14.26
C LEU A 25 28.07 21.01 -14.09
N ASN A 26 28.86 20.01 -14.47
CA ASN A 26 28.51 18.61 -14.32
C ASN A 26 28.42 18.20 -12.84
N ALA A 27 29.34 18.66 -12.00
CA ALA A 27 29.29 18.45 -10.55
C ALA A 27 28.05 19.09 -9.92
N THR A 28 27.70 20.31 -10.34
CA THR A 28 26.48 21.00 -9.87
C THR A 28 25.22 20.25 -10.31
N GLN A 29 25.16 19.84 -11.58
CA GLN A 29 24.04 19.09 -12.14
C GLN A 29 23.88 17.72 -11.48
N SER A 30 24.98 17.04 -11.19
CA SER A 30 25.00 15.75 -10.48
C SER A 30 24.48 15.92 -9.05
N ARG A 31 24.95 16.93 -8.30
CA ARG A 31 24.45 17.24 -6.95
C ARG A 31 22.96 17.58 -6.95
N ALA A 32 22.50 18.39 -7.90
CA ALA A 32 21.08 18.73 -8.04
C ALA A 32 20.23 17.47 -8.33
N ARG A 33 20.72 16.58 -9.20
CA ARG A 33 20.04 15.30 -9.49
C ARG A 33 19.92 14.42 -8.25
N VAL A 34 20.98 14.29 -7.46
CA VAL A 34 20.95 13.53 -6.20
C VAL A 34 19.92 14.12 -5.22
N LEU A 35 19.87 15.44 -5.08
CA LEU A 35 18.89 16.10 -4.23
C LEU A 35 17.46 15.88 -4.71
N GLN A 36 17.22 15.96 -6.03
CA GLN A 36 15.92 15.67 -6.62
C GLN A 36 15.48 14.23 -6.35
N LEU A 37 16.37 13.25 -6.52
CA LEU A 37 16.06 11.84 -6.24
C LEU A 37 15.75 11.61 -4.76
N ARG A 38 16.50 12.23 -3.84
CA ARG A 38 16.20 12.17 -2.39
C ARG A 38 14.86 12.79 -2.05
N SER A 39 14.53 13.93 -2.65
CA SER A 39 13.22 14.56 -2.49
C SER A 39 12.11 13.65 -3.01
N MET A 40 12.30 13.02 -4.17
CA MET A 40 11.36 12.03 -4.70
C MET A 40 11.14 10.88 -3.73
N LEU A 41 12.22 10.31 -3.16
CA LEU A 41 12.13 9.22 -2.18
C LEU A 41 11.32 9.60 -0.92
N GLN A 42 11.46 10.84 -0.44
CA GLN A 42 10.76 11.33 0.76
C GLN A 42 9.28 11.66 0.49
N THR A 43 8.99 12.15 -0.70
CA THR A 43 7.65 12.63 -1.08
C THR A 43 6.79 11.56 -1.74
N LEU A 44 7.38 10.44 -2.21
CA LEU A 44 6.65 9.39 -2.90
C LEU A 44 5.68 8.68 -1.96
N LYS A 45 4.40 8.94 -2.15
CA LYS A 45 3.30 8.24 -1.47
C LYS A 45 2.76 7.10 -2.32
N LYS A 46 2.19 6.07 -1.68
CA LYS A 46 1.47 5.01 -2.38
C LYS A 46 0.30 5.57 -3.21
N GLY A 47 -0.52 6.41 -2.60
CA GLY A 47 -1.73 6.93 -3.24
C GLY A 47 -2.62 5.80 -3.77
N SER A 48 -3.05 5.91 -5.04
CA SER A 48 -3.87 4.92 -5.72
C SER A 48 -3.11 3.74 -6.36
N MET A 49 -1.78 3.68 -6.18
CA MET A 49 -0.97 2.60 -6.75
C MET A 49 -1.14 1.31 -5.94
N SER A 50 -0.94 0.16 -6.57
CA SER A 50 -0.80 -1.10 -5.83
C SER A 50 0.50 -1.10 -4.99
N ILE A 51 0.55 -1.90 -3.92
CA ILE A 51 1.78 -2.05 -3.13
C ILE A 51 2.94 -2.52 -3.99
N LYS A 52 2.69 -3.42 -4.95
CA LYS A 52 3.72 -3.92 -5.87
C LYS A 52 4.35 -2.80 -6.70
N GLU A 53 3.52 -1.97 -7.34
CA GLU A 53 4.00 -0.86 -8.16
C GLU A 53 4.72 0.18 -7.32
N TYR A 54 4.23 0.44 -6.11
CA TYR A 54 4.87 1.36 -5.18
C TYR A 54 6.27 0.89 -4.78
N PHE A 55 6.43 -0.39 -4.42
CA PHE A 55 7.74 -0.98 -4.12
C PHE A 55 8.71 -0.89 -5.29
N ILE A 56 8.25 -1.19 -6.51
CA ILE A 56 9.09 -1.08 -7.72
C ILE A 56 9.56 0.37 -7.91
N LYS A 57 8.68 1.35 -7.77
CA LYS A 57 9.06 2.77 -7.89
C LYS A 57 10.07 3.19 -6.81
N MET A 58 9.86 2.78 -5.57
CA MET A 58 10.78 3.09 -4.46
C MET A 58 12.17 2.47 -4.69
N LYS A 59 12.23 1.19 -5.12
CA LYS A 59 13.48 0.52 -5.50
C LYS A 59 14.18 1.22 -6.67
N ASN A 60 13.44 1.60 -7.71
CA ASN A 60 14.03 2.30 -8.85
C ASN A 60 14.66 3.64 -8.43
N VAL A 61 14.01 4.42 -7.56
CA VAL A 61 14.58 5.68 -7.05
C VAL A 61 15.81 5.40 -6.18
N ALA A 62 15.76 4.36 -5.34
CA ALA A 62 16.91 3.91 -4.56
C ALA A 62 18.11 3.56 -5.44
N ASP A 63 17.90 2.78 -6.50
CA ASP A 63 18.95 2.36 -7.43
C ASP A 63 19.55 3.56 -8.18
N LEU A 64 18.72 4.53 -8.57
CA LEU A 64 19.21 5.78 -9.18
C LEU A 64 20.07 6.59 -8.21
N ILE A 65 19.73 6.62 -6.92
CA ILE A 65 20.55 7.26 -5.88
C ILE A 65 21.86 6.49 -5.70
N ASN A 66 21.81 5.16 -5.67
CA ASN A 66 22.98 4.30 -5.53
C ASN A 66 23.98 4.56 -6.68
N VAL A 67 23.49 4.63 -7.91
CA VAL A 67 24.30 4.96 -9.10
C VAL A 67 24.85 6.39 -9.04
N ALA A 68 24.05 7.36 -8.61
CA ALA A 68 24.47 8.76 -8.59
C ALA A 68 25.44 9.10 -7.44
N CYS A 69 25.35 8.41 -6.31
CA CYS A 69 26.19 8.65 -5.12
C CYS A 69 27.35 7.66 -4.98
N GLY A 70 27.31 6.52 -5.67
CA GLY A 70 28.28 5.43 -5.49
C GLY A 70 28.19 4.72 -4.14
N HIS A 71 27.06 4.85 -3.43
CA HIS A 71 26.84 4.23 -2.13
C HIS A 71 25.52 3.46 -2.11
N ILE A 72 25.56 2.22 -1.63
CA ILE A 72 24.37 1.35 -1.54
C ILE A 72 23.54 1.77 -0.33
N MET A 73 22.31 2.19 -0.56
CA MET A 73 21.35 2.44 0.50
C MET A 73 20.99 1.12 1.21
N ALA A 74 21.06 1.11 2.53
CA ALA A 74 20.64 -0.03 3.34
C ALA A 74 19.13 -0.29 3.22
N ASP A 75 18.74 -1.56 3.20
CA ASP A 75 17.35 -1.99 3.08
C ASP A 75 16.47 -1.44 4.20
N ASP A 76 16.97 -1.37 5.44
CA ASP A 76 16.24 -0.78 6.57
C ASP A 76 15.87 0.70 6.33
N LYS A 77 16.76 1.45 5.66
CA LYS A 77 16.49 2.85 5.31
C LYS A 77 15.43 2.93 4.22
N LEU A 78 15.53 2.08 3.20
CA LEU A 78 14.53 2.02 2.14
C LEU A 78 13.15 1.63 2.69
N LEU A 79 13.12 0.64 3.58
CA LEU A 79 11.91 0.19 4.27
C LEU A 79 11.28 1.34 5.06
N LEU A 80 12.06 2.12 5.82
CA LEU A 80 11.55 3.28 6.54
C LEU A 80 10.88 4.31 5.62
N TYR A 81 11.48 4.61 4.46
CA TYR A 81 10.88 5.51 3.47
C TYR A 81 9.58 4.94 2.89
N ILE A 82 9.55 3.64 2.60
CA ILE A 82 8.35 2.94 2.11
C ILE A 82 7.22 3.05 3.13
N LEU A 83 7.48 2.71 4.39
CA LEU A 83 6.46 2.75 5.45
C LEU A 83 5.93 4.17 5.68
N GLY A 84 6.79 5.19 5.60
CA GLY A 84 6.39 6.60 5.71
C GLY A 84 5.53 7.11 4.54
N GLY A 85 5.48 6.38 3.43
CA GLY A 85 4.68 6.71 2.26
C GLY A 85 3.32 6.03 2.20
N LEU A 86 2.99 5.17 3.18
CA LEU A 86 1.72 4.45 3.26
C LEU A 86 0.62 5.30 3.93
N GLY A 87 -0.63 4.97 3.61
CA GLY A 87 -1.81 5.51 4.28
C GLY A 87 -2.11 4.83 5.62
N ASN A 88 -3.02 5.42 6.38
CA ASN A 88 -3.45 4.94 7.71
C ASN A 88 -4.05 3.51 7.69
N GLU A 89 -4.62 3.10 6.56
CA GLU A 89 -5.12 1.74 6.31
C GLU A 89 -4.05 0.63 6.50
N TYR A 90 -2.77 1.00 6.42
CA TYR A 90 -1.63 0.10 6.62
C TYR A 90 -1.01 0.17 8.03
N ASP A 91 -1.52 1.02 8.94
CA ASP A 91 -0.91 1.28 10.25
C ASP A 91 -0.68 0.00 11.07
N SER A 92 -1.60 -0.96 11.00
CA SER A 92 -1.47 -2.26 11.68
C SER A 92 -0.19 -3.02 11.27
N VAL A 93 0.13 -3.04 9.98
CA VAL A 93 1.33 -3.70 9.45
C VAL A 93 2.56 -2.85 9.72
N VAL A 94 2.45 -1.51 9.64
CA VAL A 94 3.55 -0.60 9.99
C VAL A 94 4.00 -0.82 11.44
N VAL A 95 3.07 -0.89 12.40
CA VAL A 95 3.38 -1.18 13.80
C VAL A 95 4.02 -2.56 13.97
N GLN A 96 3.50 -3.57 13.25
CA GLN A 96 4.06 -4.92 13.31
C GLN A 96 5.50 -5.00 12.78
N LEU A 97 5.78 -4.33 11.66
CA LEU A 97 7.11 -4.30 11.05
C LEU A 97 8.10 -3.48 11.90
N THR A 98 7.66 -2.36 12.46
CA THR A 98 8.53 -1.47 13.27
C THR A 98 8.75 -1.99 14.69
N GLY A 99 7.80 -2.73 15.27
CA GLY A 99 7.90 -3.30 16.61
C GLY A 99 8.70 -4.61 16.68
N ARG A 100 9.09 -5.19 15.55
CA ARG A 100 9.80 -6.47 15.52
C ARG A 100 11.26 -6.30 15.99
N GLN A 101 11.71 -7.20 16.87
CA GLN A 101 13.12 -7.31 17.22
C GLN A 101 13.85 -8.13 16.15
N GLY A 102 14.60 -7.47 15.27
CA GLY A 102 15.42 -8.10 14.23
C GLY A 102 15.37 -7.33 12.91
N SER A 103 16.25 -7.71 11.97
CA SER A 103 16.21 -7.18 10.60
C SER A 103 15.01 -7.74 9.86
N VAL A 104 14.21 -6.87 9.24
CA VAL A 104 13.11 -7.26 8.37
C VAL A 104 13.59 -7.18 6.94
N SER A 105 13.44 -8.28 6.17
CA SER A 105 13.80 -8.25 4.76
C SER A 105 12.78 -7.42 3.98
N LEU A 106 13.24 -6.77 2.92
CA LEU A 106 12.36 -5.96 2.08
C LEU A 106 11.33 -6.83 1.35
N GLU A 107 11.65 -8.08 1.01
CA GLU A 107 10.67 -9.02 0.45
C GLU A 107 9.59 -9.40 1.46
N GLU A 108 9.98 -9.66 2.71
CA GLU A 108 9.03 -10.01 3.77
C GLU A 108 8.05 -8.87 4.02
N ALA A 109 8.55 -7.63 4.13
CA ALA A 109 7.71 -6.45 4.27
C ALA A 109 6.74 -6.28 3.08
N GLN A 110 7.22 -6.54 1.85
CA GLN A 110 6.37 -6.48 0.66
C GLN A 110 5.22 -7.50 0.72
N CYS A 111 5.51 -8.75 1.09
CA CYS A 111 4.49 -9.80 1.24
C CYS A 111 3.43 -9.45 2.29
N MET A 112 3.86 -8.93 3.45
CA MET A 112 2.95 -8.53 4.52
C MET A 112 2.03 -7.39 4.09
N LEU A 113 2.59 -6.37 3.41
CA LEU A 113 1.82 -5.24 2.90
C LEU A 113 0.84 -5.63 1.80
N GLN A 114 1.23 -6.54 0.89
CA GLN A 114 0.31 -7.09 -0.13
C GLN A 114 -0.83 -7.89 0.50
N THR A 115 -0.56 -8.65 1.56
CA THR A 115 -1.60 -9.37 2.29
C THR A 115 -2.61 -8.40 2.91
N GLN A 116 -2.14 -7.30 3.49
CA GLN A 116 -3.01 -6.26 4.03
C GLN A 116 -3.80 -5.54 2.93
N GLU A 117 -3.19 -5.27 1.77
CA GLU A 117 -3.89 -4.71 0.60
C GLU A 117 -5.09 -5.56 0.20
N MET A 118 -4.91 -6.88 0.05
CA MET A 118 -6.03 -7.80 -0.23
C MET A 118 -7.13 -7.79 0.85
N ARG A 119 -6.74 -7.68 2.14
CA ARG A 119 -7.71 -7.61 3.25
C ARG A 119 -8.52 -6.32 3.23
N ILE A 120 -7.90 -5.19 2.87
CA ILE A 120 -8.56 -3.89 2.74
C ILE A 120 -9.55 -3.95 1.57
N GLU A 121 -9.11 -4.45 0.41
CA GLU A 121 -9.97 -4.60 -0.78
C GLU A 121 -11.21 -5.45 -0.47
N HIS A 122 -11.03 -6.57 0.24
CA HIS A 122 -12.15 -7.42 0.65
C HIS A 122 -13.12 -6.69 1.60
N GLN A 123 -12.61 -5.95 2.59
CA GLN A 123 -13.44 -5.17 3.51
C GLN A 123 -14.24 -4.08 2.78
N ILE A 124 -13.60 -3.36 1.86
CA ILE A 124 -14.28 -2.34 1.03
C ILE A 124 -15.39 -3.00 0.22
N ALA A 125 -15.14 -4.15 -0.40
CA ALA A 125 -16.13 -4.87 -1.19
C ALA A 125 -17.35 -5.30 -0.35
N GLN A 126 -17.14 -5.79 0.88
CA GLN A 126 -18.24 -6.13 1.80
C GLN A 126 -19.07 -4.89 2.14
N VAL A 127 -18.43 -3.80 2.57
CA VAL A 127 -19.13 -2.55 2.94
C VAL A 127 -19.93 -1.98 1.75
N THR A 128 -19.39 -2.03 0.53
CA THR A 128 -20.13 -1.56 -0.66
C THR A 128 -21.38 -2.40 -0.96
N ALA A 129 -21.36 -3.71 -0.66
CA ALA A 129 -22.52 -4.58 -0.85
C ALA A 129 -23.65 -4.26 0.15
N GLU A 130 -23.30 -3.84 1.37
CA GLU A 130 -24.23 -3.46 2.43
C GLU A 130 -24.95 -2.13 2.15
N VAL A 131 -24.26 -1.17 1.50
CA VAL A 131 -24.82 0.16 1.20
C VAL A 131 -25.78 0.14 0.00
N GLN A 132 -25.59 -0.77 -0.96
CA GLN A 132 -26.52 -0.96 -2.09
C GLN A 132 -27.61 -2.01 -1.83
N GLY A 133 -27.39 -2.92 -0.88
CA GLY A 133 -28.39 -3.85 -0.42
C GLY A 133 -29.30 -3.20 0.63
N ASN A 134 -30.47 -2.71 0.22
CA ASN A 134 -31.63 -2.64 1.13
C ASN A 134 -32.36 -4.00 1.09
N PRO A 135 -32.02 -5.02 1.91
CA PRO A 135 -32.97 -6.09 2.19
C PRO A 135 -33.92 -5.57 3.26
N SER A 136 -35.03 -4.97 2.84
CA SER A 136 -36.20 -4.82 3.70
C SER A 136 -36.73 -6.22 4.02
N ALA A 137 -36.18 -6.84 5.07
CA ALA A 137 -36.62 -8.12 5.60
C ALA A 137 -37.77 -7.89 6.58
N ASN A 138 -38.99 -7.77 6.04
CA ASN A 138 -40.21 -7.85 6.86
C ASN A 138 -40.41 -9.30 7.34
N TYR A 139 -39.92 -9.62 8.53
CA TYR A 139 -40.28 -10.84 9.23
C TYR A 139 -41.66 -10.68 9.90
N THR A 140 -42.74 -11.11 9.24
CA THR A 140 -44.00 -11.37 9.95
C THR A 140 -44.03 -12.82 10.42
N ASN A 141 -43.49 -13.08 11.61
CA ASN A 141 -43.75 -14.31 12.33
C ASN A 141 -45.03 -14.18 13.18
N PHE A 142 -45.70 -15.32 13.34
CA PHE A 142 -46.79 -15.63 14.26
C PHE A 142 -48.23 -15.44 13.78
N ARG A 143 -48.77 -16.49 13.12
CA ARG A 143 -50.04 -17.08 13.58
C ARG A 143 -50.13 -18.58 13.28
N ARG A 144 -49.45 -19.39 14.11
CA ARG A 144 -49.87 -20.79 14.32
C ARG A 144 -51.23 -20.77 15.02
N LYS A 145 -52.27 -21.29 14.38
CA LYS A 145 -53.45 -21.83 15.07
C LYS A 145 -53.47 -23.33 14.88
N ASN A 146 -53.02 -24.02 15.92
CA ASN A 146 -53.12 -25.47 16.09
C ASN A 146 -54.59 -25.88 16.09
N ASN A 147 -54.90 -26.93 15.35
CA ASN A 147 -56.14 -27.68 15.44
C ASN A 147 -55.89 -28.90 16.35
N PRO A 148 -56.58 -29.06 17.50
CA PRO A 148 -56.54 -30.31 18.25
C PRO A 148 -57.71 -31.20 17.85
N GLN A 149 -57.32 -32.38 17.34
CA GLN A 149 -58.16 -33.53 17.09
C GLN A 149 -58.54 -34.18 18.45
N TYR A 150 -59.82 -34.13 18.84
CA TYR A 150 -60.41 -35.03 19.85
C TYR A 150 -60.46 -36.44 19.25
N GLY A 151 -60.23 -37.58 19.91
CA GLY A 151 -59.93 -37.94 21.29
C GLY A 151 -59.99 -39.49 21.34
N GLN A 152 -59.03 -40.15 21.99
CA GLN A 152 -59.08 -41.59 22.28
C GLN A 152 -59.68 -41.81 23.68
N ALA A 153 -60.59 -42.76 23.82
CA ALA A 153 -60.50 -43.92 24.73
C ALA A 153 -61.88 -44.47 25.10
N ASN A 154 -61.98 -45.80 25.02
CA ASN A 154 -63.09 -46.65 25.41
C ASN A 154 -63.29 -46.63 26.94
N ASP A 155 -64.53 -46.76 27.42
CA ASP A 155 -64.84 -47.72 28.49
C ASP A 155 -66.35 -47.98 28.69
N ALA A 156 -66.63 -49.21 29.11
CA ALA A 156 -67.77 -49.72 29.88
C ALA A 156 -69.21 -49.71 29.30
N ILE A 157 -69.61 -50.89 28.83
CA ILE A 157 -70.70 -51.73 29.38
C ILE A 157 -71.98 -50.98 29.82
N LYS A 158 -73.08 -51.16 29.05
CA LYS A 158 -74.44 -51.12 29.59
C LYS A 158 -75.16 -52.44 29.33
N LYS A 159 -75.75 -52.96 30.41
CA LYS A 159 -76.59 -54.15 30.50
C LYS A 159 -77.96 -53.96 29.83
N THR A 160 -78.62 -55.10 29.61
CA THR A 160 -80.08 -55.34 29.64
C THR A 160 -80.89 -54.90 28.42
N THR A 161 -81.33 -55.86 27.59
CA THR A 161 -82.65 -56.52 27.63
C THR A 161 -82.71 -57.54 26.51
#